data_AF-A0A2S7R9R1-F1
#
_entry.id   AF-A0A2S7R9R1-F1
#
_cell.length_a   1.000
_cell.length_b   1.000
_cell.length_c   1.000
_cell.angle_alpha   90.00
_cell.angle_beta   90.00
_cell.angle_gamma   90.00
#
_symmetry.space_group_name_H-M   'P 1'
#
loop_
_entity.id
_entity.type
_entity.pdbx_description
1 polymer ?
#
loop_
_entity_poly.entity_id
_entity_poly.type
_entity_poly.pdbx_seq_one_letter_code
_entity_poly.pdbx_strand_id
1 'polypeptide(L)' 'MYIYPICTLIVGILALTINGYLFFNRTKFYVQQKITKKSLLISIMAILFSFAILILAAMLYVNIQNQL' A
#
# COMPACT_ATOMS: atom_id res chain seq x y z
N MET A 1 10.59 22.75 4.81
CA MET A 1 9.24 22.23 4.51
C MET A 1 9.34 20.72 4.24
N TYR A 2 9.70 19.93 5.26
CA TYR A 2 9.98 18.48 5.14
C TYR A 2 8.87 17.57 5.69
N ILE A 3 7.86 18.17 6.32
CA ILE A 3 6.80 17.42 7.01
C ILE A 3 5.89 16.69 6.02
N TYR A 4 5.66 17.26 4.83
CA TYR A 4 4.78 16.70 3.79
C TYR A 4 5.23 15.31 3.28
N PRO A 5 6.49 15.12 2.83
CA PRO A 5 6.95 13.80 2.36
C PRO A 5 7.03 12.75 3.48
N ILE A 6 7.27 13.17 4.72
CA ILE A 6 7.28 12.27 5.89
C ILE A 6 5.84 11.82 6.19
N CYS A 7 4.87 12.74 6.16
CA CYS A 7 3.46 12.41 6.36
C CYS A 7 2.93 11.47 5.27
N THR A 8 3.28 11.68 3.99
CA THR A 8 2.87 10.78 2.91
C THR A 8 3.52 9.40 3.01
N LEU A 9 4.78 9.31 3.46
CA LEU A 9 5.43 8.03 3.78
C LEU A 9 4.69 7.27 4.88
N ILE A 10 4.36 7.94 5.99
CA ILE A 10 3.64 7.33 7.12
C ILE A 10 2.26 6.84 6.68
N VAL A 11 1.50 7.66 5.94
CA VAL A 11 0.18 7.27 5.41
C VAL A 11 0.30 6.08 4.44
N GLY A 12 1.35 6.05 3.60
CA GLY A 12 1.63 4.92 2.70
C GLY A 12 1.89 3.62 3.46
N ILE A 13 2.71 3.65 4.51
CA ILE A 13 3.01 2.48 5.36
C ILE A 13 1.76 2.00 6.12
N LEU A 14 0.97 2.92 6.67
CA LEU A 14 -0.31 2.61 7.32
C LEU A 14 -1.29 1.93 6.36
N ALA A 15 -1.47 2.50 5.15
CA ALA A 15 -2.32 1.92 4.12
C ALA A 15 -1.84 0.53 3.70
N LEU A 16 -0.53 0.33 3.59
CA LEU A 16 0.05 -0.97 3.24
C LEU A 16 -0.16 -2.00 4.34
N THR A 17 -0.03 -1.60 5.61
CA THR A 17 -0.23 -2.48 6.77
C THR A 17 -1.70 -2.88 6.91
N ILE A 18 -2.62 -1.92 6.75
CA ILE A 18 -4.08 -2.18 6.79
C ILE A 18 -4.51 -3.08 5.62
N ASN A 19 -4.04 -2.80 4.40
CA ASN A 19 -4.34 -3.64 3.23
C ASN A 19 -3.71 -5.03 3.34
N GLY A 20 -2.49 -5.13 3.89
CA GLY A 20 -1.82 -6.40 4.17
C GLY A 20 -2.59 -7.24 5.18
N TYR A 21 -3.06 -6.63 6.28
CA TYR A 21 -3.86 -7.32 7.29
C TYR A 21 -5.22 -7.76 6.75
N LEU A 22 -5.91 -6.92 5.97
CA LEU A 22 -7.15 -7.27 5.28
C LEU A 22 -6.94 -8.41 4.29
N PHE A 23 -5.84 -8.39 3.54
CA PHE A 23 -5.48 -9.48 2.62
C PHE A 23 -5.21 -10.78 3.39
N PHE A 24 -4.44 -10.73 4.48
CA PHE A 24 -4.09 -11.91 5.27
C PHE A 24 -5.31 -12.50 6.02
N ASN A 25 -6.20 -11.64 6.50
CA ASN A 25 -7.43 -12.07 7.13
C ASN A 25 -8.38 -12.70 6.08
N ARG A 26 -8.47 -12.11 4.88
CA ARG A 26 -9.21 -12.73 3.77
C ARG A 26 -8.55 -14.04 3.31
N THR A 27 -7.21 -14.20 3.36
CA THR A 27 -6.55 -15.47 3.03
C THR A 27 -6.74 -16.57 4.04
N LYS A 28 -6.82 -16.26 5.34
CA LYS A 28 -7.28 -17.25 6.33
C LYS A 28 -8.70 -17.73 6.02
N PHE A 29 -9.61 -16.84 5.60
CA PHE A 29 -10.93 -17.22 5.10
C PHE A 29 -10.90 -17.93 3.72
N TYR A 30 -9.92 -17.64 2.84
CA TYR A 30 -9.77 -18.29 1.52
C TYR A 30 -9.42 -19.78 1.62
N VAL A 31 -8.65 -20.18 2.64
CA VAL A 31 -8.35 -21.61 2.87
C VAL A 31 -9.61 -22.38 3.29
N GLN A 32 -10.61 -21.69 3.85
CA GLN A 32 -11.79 -22.30 4.45
C GLN A 32 -13.05 -22.21 3.56
N GLN A 33 -13.14 -21.26 2.63
CA GLN A 33 -14.28 -21.13 1.71
C GLN A 33 -13.90 -20.76 0.27
N LYS A 34 -14.54 -21.46 -0.68
CA LYS A 34 -14.35 -21.42 -2.14
C LYS A 34 -14.88 -20.11 -2.75
N ILE A 35 -14.18 -18.99 -2.53
CA ILE A 35 -14.53 -17.68 -3.10
C ILE A 35 -14.05 -17.55 -4.57
N THR A 36 -14.81 -16.78 -5.36
CA THR A 36 -14.61 -16.51 -6.79
C THR A 36 -13.39 -15.63 -7.10
N LYS A 37 -12.66 -15.98 -8.18
CA LYS A 37 -11.41 -15.35 -8.66
C LYS A 37 -11.40 -13.81 -8.72
N LYS A 38 -12.57 -13.17 -8.89
CA LYS A 38 -12.73 -11.71 -8.93
C LYS A 38 -12.33 -11.01 -7.61
N SER A 39 -12.64 -11.60 -6.45
CA SER A 39 -12.31 -11.01 -5.13
C SER A 39 -10.80 -10.97 -4.89
N LEU A 40 -10.09 -12.03 -5.32
CA LEU A 40 -8.63 -12.11 -5.22
C LEU A 40 -7.95 -11.00 -6.02
N LEU A 41 -8.45 -10.76 -7.24
CA LEU A 41 -7.91 -9.77 -8.17
C LEU A 41 -8.00 -8.34 -7.62
N ILE A 42 -9.13 -7.99 -6.98
CA ILE A 42 -9.32 -6.68 -6.33
C ILE A 42 -8.33 -6.48 -5.19
N SER A 43 -8.09 -7.53 -4.39
CA SER A 43 -7.17 -7.46 -3.26
C SER A 43 -5.71 -7.29 -3.71
N ILE A 44 -5.31 -7.95 -4.80
CA ILE A 44 -3.98 -7.79 -5.39
C ILE A 44 -3.80 -6.38 -5.99
N MET A 45 -4.82 -5.87 -6.69
CA MET A 45 -4.83 -4.50 -7.23
C MET A 45 -4.67 -3.43 -6.12
N ALA A 46 -5.33 -3.62 -4.98
CA ALA A 46 -5.21 -2.69 -3.84
C ALA A 46 -3.78 -2.68 -3.23
N ILE A 47 -3.11 -3.83 -3.18
CA ILE A 47 -1.72 -3.93 -2.71
C ILE A 47 -0.77 -3.23 -3.69
N LEU A 48 -0.92 -3.50 -4.99
CA LEU A 48 -0.12 -2.85 -6.04
C LEU A 48 -0.28 -1.33 -6.01
N PHE A 49 -1.51 -0.84 -5.83
CA PHE A 49 -1.79 0.60 -5.72
C PHE A 49 -1.11 1.23 -4.49
N SER A 50 -1.17 0.55 -3.34
CA SER A 50 -0.49 1.01 -2.11
C SER A 50 1.03 1.10 -2.29
N PHE A 51 1.61 0.15 -3.04
CA PHE A 51 3.04 0.13 -3.34
C PHE A 51 3.46 1.28 -4.29
N ALA A 52 2.62 1.60 -5.28
CA ALA A 52 2.86 2.73 -6.19
C ALA A 52 2.90 4.08 -5.45
N ILE A 53 2.02 4.28 -4.46
CA ILE A 53 2.00 5.49 -3.63
C ILE A 53 3.32 5.64 -2.84
N LEU A 54 3.86 4.54 -2.31
CA LEU A 54 5.13 4.52 -1.59
C LEU A 54 6.31 4.91 -2.50
N ILE A 55 6.37 4.38 -3.72
CA ILE A 55 7.40 4.75 -4.70
C ILE A 55 7.31 6.23 -5.05
N LEU A 56 6.10 6.74 -5.28
CA LEU A 56 5.88 8.14 -5.61
C LEU A 56 6.30 9.07 -4.46
N ALA A 57 6.00 8.70 -3.21
CA ALA A 57 6.42 9.43 -2.03
C ALA A 57 7.95 9.44 -1.86
N ALA A 58 8.62 8.31 -2.13
CA ALA A 58 10.07 8.21 -2.07
C ALA A 58 10.75 9.07 -3.16
N MET A 59 10.23 9.04 -4.39
CA MET A 59 10.73 9.89 -5.48
C MET A 59 10.57 11.38 -5.17
N LEU A 60 9.43 11.78 -4.58
CA LEU A 60 9.19 13.15 -4.10
C LEU A 60 10.19 13.55 -3.01
N TYR A 61 10.48 12.66 -2.05
CA TYR A 61 11.47 12.91 -1.01
C TYR A 61 12.88 13.11 -1.60
N VAL A 62 13.30 12.25 -2.52
CA VAL A 62 14.60 12.37 -3.21
C VAL A 62 14.68 13.66 -4.01
N ASN A 63 13.62 14.02 -4.74
CA ASN A 63 13.60 15.25 -5.53
C ASN A 63 13.66 16.51 -4.64
N ILE A 64 12.95 16.52 -3.51
CA ILE A 64 13.02 17.62 -2.52
C ILE A 64 14.44 17.74 -1.95
N GLN A 65 15.11 16.62 -1.65
CA GLN A 65 16.50 16.66 -1.19
C GLN A 65 17.48 17.14 -2.26
N ASN A 66 17.24 16.79 -3.53
CA ASN A 66 18.14 17.13 -4.64
C ASN A 66 17.98 18.59 -5.12
N GLN A 67 16.89 19.27 -4.73
CA GLN A 67 16.64 20.68 -5.01
C GLN A 67 17.16 21.64 -3.91
N LEU A 68 17.72 21.10 -2.82
CA LEU A 68 18.34 21.83 -1.72
C LEU A 68 19.87 21.82 -1.83
#